data_AF-A0A498HB25-F1
#
_entry.id   AF-A0A498HB25-F1
#
_cell.length_a   1.000
_cell.length_b   1.000
_cell.length_c   1.000
_cell.angle_alpha   90.00
_cell.angle_beta   90.00
_cell.angle_gamma   90.00
#
_symmetry.space_group_name_H-M   'P 1'
#
loop_
_entity.id
_entity.type
_entity.pdbx_description
1 polymer ?
#
loop_
_entity_poly.entity_id
_entity_poly.type
_entity_poly.pdbx_seq_one_letter_code
_entity_poly.pdbx_strand_id
1 'polypeptide(L)'
;MTIIGVITRGKYGNRLIDTLHQHSDFSVKTASLPARLPDFLDEPEEFVKKLDINPDVFNADTIITYSLHPDITPVIARLAGQAGVSSLIVPGGSSRAPLVELDRISSEYGIYIEVDEVCCTLAEKEETAPYSSVFGLPEFEVSTKSGYISDVRVRKGAPCGSTWKMAEKLIGTKVEDAPAKAGLLIQQYPCRAVRGQLGGIHDSAELHKKAMERALITLSEK
;
A
#
# COMPACT_ATOMS: atom_id res chain seq x y z
N MET A 1 -5.86 -0.17 19.97
CA MET A 1 -4.59 -0.20 19.22
C MET A 1 -4.88 -0.98 17.94
N THR A 2 -4.73 -0.34 16.77
CA THR A 2 -5.02 -1.00 15.49
C THR A 2 -4.01 -2.09 15.22
N ILE A 3 -4.48 -3.26 14.79
CA ILE A 3 -3.67 -4.42 14.43
C ILE A 3 -3.71 -4.60 12.90
N ILE A 4 -2.54 -4.60 12.27
CA ILE A 4 -2.39 -4.81 10.84
C ILE A 4 -1.73 -6.17 10.60
N GLY A 5 -2.43 -7.04 9.86
CA GLY A 5 -1.88 -8.29 9.36
C GLY A 5 -1.18 -8.06 8.03
N VAL A 6 0.04 -8.56 7.86
CA VAL A 6 0.77 -8.52 6.58
C VAL A 6 1.14 -9.93 6.16
N ILE A 7 0.57 -10.38 5.04
CA ILE A 7 0.97 -11.64 4.41
C ILE A 7 1.97 -11.32 3.32
N THR A 8 3.22 -11.75 3.51
CA THR A 8 4.32 -11.38 2.62
C THR A 8 4.60 -12.47 1.57
N ARG A 9 5.04 -12.04 0.39
CA ARG A 9 5.72 -12.90 -0.58
C ARG A 9 6.87 -12.13 -1.22
N GLY A 10 8.09 -12.41 -0.78
CA GLY A 10 9.28 -11.68 -1.20
C GLY A 10 9.36 -10.25 -0.64
N LYS A 11 10.13 -9.39 -1.31
CA LYS A 11 10.63 -8.13 -0.71
C LYS A 11 9.59 -7.04 -0.45
N TYR A 12 8.45 -7.03 -1.14
CA TYR A 12 7.51 -5.90 -1.08
C TYR A 12 6.70 -5.87 0.22
N GLY A 13 6.29 -7.04 0.73
CA GLY A 13 5.65 -7.14 2.05
C GLY A 13 6.57 -6.73 3.19
N ASN A 14 7.84 -7.14 3.15
CA ASN A 14 8.83 -6.72 4.15
C ASN A 14 9.01 -5.20 4.17
N ARG A 15 9.02 -4.56 3.00
CA ARG A 15 9.11 -3.10 2.92
C ARG A 15 7.88 -2.40 3.52
N LEU A 16 6.68 -2.95 3.32
CA LEU A 16 5.49 -2.44 4.00
C LEU A 16 5.66 -2.56 5.52
N ILE A 17 6.11 -3.71 6.02
CA ILE A 17 6.34 -3.92 7.46
C ILE A 17 7.33 -2.88 8.02
N ASP A 18 8.45 -2.63 7.34
CA ASP A 18 9.41 -1.60 7.75
C ASP A 18 8.75 -0.20 7.79
N THR A 19 7.91 0.10 6.80
CA THR A 19 7.23 1.39 6.68
C THR A 19 6.16 1.56 7.77
N LEU A 20 5.41 0.49 8.10
CA LEU A 20 4.46 0.46 9.21
C LEU A 20 5.17 0.77 10.53
N HIS A 21 6.25 0.06 10.85
CA HIS A 21 6.99 0.30 12.09
C HIS A 21 7.63 1.69 12.18
N GLN A 22 7.99 2.30 11.05
CA GLN A 22 8.65 3.62 11.04
C GLN A 22 7.66 4.79 11.10
N HIS A 23 6.44 4.60 10.61
CA HIS A 23 5.53 5.72 10.31
C HIS A 23 4.11 5.56 10.87
N SER A 24 3.84 4.51 11.66
CA SER A 24 2.59 4.38 12.40
C SER A 24 2.80 3.77 13.79
N ASP A 25 1.77 3.87 14.63
CA ASP A 25 1.71 3.23 15.95
C ASP A 25 0.93 1.89 15.89
N PHE A 26 0.88 1.26 14.72
CA PHE A 26 0.14 0.01 14.54
C PHE A 26 0.88 -1.19 15.11
N SER A 27 0.14 -2.14 15.66
CA SER A 27 0.68 -3.46 15.97
C SER A 27 0.68 -4.30 14.70
N VAL A 28 1.82 -4.86 14.33
CA VAL A 28 1.98 -5.60 13.08
C VAL A 28 2.09 -7.08 13.35
N LYS A 29 1.22 -7.87 12.72
CA LYS A 29 1.28 -9.33 12.69
C LYS A 29 1.66 -9.79 11.30
N THR A 30 2.45 -10.84 11.20
CA THR A 30 3.01 -11.25 9.91
C THR A 30 2.89 -12.74 9.67
N ALA A 31 2.58 -13.09 8.44
CA ALA A 31 2.81 -14.42 7.88
C ALA A 31 3.56 -14.29 6.55
N SER A 32 4.19 -15.37 6.12
CA SER A 32 5.00 -15.38 4.91
C SER A 32 4.65 -16.57 4.04
N LEU A 33 4.49 -16.31 2.75
CA LEU A 33 4.32 -17.33 1.72
C LEU A 33 5.67 -17.63 1.06
N PRO A 34 5.86 -18.85 0.52
CA PRO A 34 7.04 -19.16 -0.29
C PRO A 34 7.20 -18.19 -1.46
N ALA A 35 8.44 -17.77 -1.72
CA ALA A 35 8.73 -16.87 -2.84
C ALA A 35 8.38 -17.51 -4.19
N ARG A 36 8.61 -18.83 -4.31
CA ARG A 36 8.25 -19.63 -5.48
C ARG A 36 7.00 -20.43 -5.17
N LEU A 37 6.02 -20.29 -6.04
CA LEU A 37 4.76 -21.01 -6.02
C LEU A 37 4.57 -21.63 -7.43
N PRO A 38 3.85 -22.74 -7.56
CA PRO A 38 3.32 -23.18 -8.85
C PRO A 38 2.53 -22.06 -9.51
N ASP A 39 2.44 -22.04 -10.85
CA ASP A 39 1.66 -21.03 -11.56
C ASP A 39 0.14 -21.27 -11.48
N PHE A 40 -0.25 -22.52 -11.18
CA PHE A 40 -1.62 -22.99 -11.07
C PHE A 40 -1.72 -24.01 -9.93
N LEU A 41 -2.82 -23.97 -9.19
CA LEU A 41 -3.12 -24.87 -8.08
C LEU A 41 -4.45 -25.58 -8.31
N ASP A 42 -4.43 -26.91 -8.40
CA ASP A 42 -5.66 -27.73 -8.52
C ASP A 42 -6.54 -27.65 -7.26
N GLU A 43 -5.92 -27.68 -6.07
CA GLU A 43 -6.58 -27.62 -4.76
C GLU A 43 -5.96 -26.50 -3.90
N PRO A 44 -6.31 -25.22 -4.16
CA PRO A 44 -5.69 -24.07 -3.49
C PRO A 44 -5.84 -24.09 -1.96
N GLU A 45 -6.97 -24.55 -1.43
CA GLU A 45 -7.25 -24.63 0.00
C GLU A 45 -6.32 -25.62 0.70
N GLU A 46 -6.19 -26.83 0.15
CA GLU A 46 -5.31 -27.86 0.69
C GLU A 46 -3.84 -27.44 0.56
N PHE A 47 -3.49 -26.72 -0.51
CA PHE A 47 -2.16 -26.16 -0.67
C PHE A 47 -1.86 -25.12 0.41
N VAL A 48 -2.74 -24.13 0.64
CA VAL A 48 -2.52 -23.10 1.68
C VAL A 48 -2.47 -23.70 3.08
N LYS A 49 -3.29 -24.71 3.39
CA LYS A 49 -3.20 -25.45 4.67
C LYS A 49 -1.82 -26.09 4.87
N LYS A 50 -1.22 -26.64 3.80
CA LYS A 50 0.12 -27.24 3.84
C LYS A 50 1.25 -26.21 3.96
N LEU A 51 1.01 -24.93 3.65
CA LEU A 51 2.03 -23.88 3.77
C LEU A 51 2.34 -23.50 5.22
N ASP A 52 1.53 -23.94 6.19
CA ASP A 52 1.70 -23.65 7.62
C ASP A 52 1.95 -22.15 7.91
N ILE A 53 1.14 -21.30 7.27
CA ILE A 53 1.19 -19.86 7.53
C ILE A 53 0.78 -19.57 8.97
N ASN A 54 1.48 -18.66 9.64
CA ASN A 54 1.17 -18.28 11.02
C ASN A 54 -0.28 -17.76 11.11
N PRO A 55 -1.21 -18.48 11.79
CA PRO A 55 -2.62 -18.13 11.80
C PRO A 55 -2.91 -16.83 12.58
N ASP A 56 -1.99 -16.40 13.45
CA ASP A 56 -2.15 -15.16 14.22
C ASP A 56 -2.26 -13.92 13.31
N VAL A 57 -1.78 -13.99 12.05
CA VAL A 57 -1.94 -12.90 11.06
C VAL A 57 -3.40 -12.54 10.79
N PHE A 58 -4.32 -13.49 11.01
CA PHE A 58 -5.76 -13.27 10.82
C PHE A 58 -6.46 -12.64 12.02
N ASN A 59 -5.79 -12.55 13.17
CA ASN A 59 -6.26 -11.78 14.32
C ASN A 59 -5.81 -10.32 14.19
N ALA A 60 -6.38 -9.62 13.21
CA ALA A 60 -6.06 -8.25 12.80
C ALA A 60 -7.33 -7.50 12.36
N ASP A 61 -7.30 -6.17 12.41
CA ASP A 61 -8.41 -5.32 11.93
C ASP A 61 -8.41 -5.23 10.40
N THR A 62 -7.21 -5.07 9.82
CA THR A 62 -6.97 -4.99 8.38
C THR A 62 -5.83 -5.93 8.00
N ILE A 63 -5.99 -6.65 6.89
CA ILE A 63 -4.92 -7.45 6.28
C ILE A 63 -4.46 -6.84 4.97
N ILE A 64 -3.15 -6.75 4.76
CA ILE A 64 -2.53 -6.47 3.48
C ILE A 64 -1.87 -7.75 2.97
N THR A 65 -2.36 -8.28 1.86
CA THR A 65 -1.85 -9.54 1.30
C THR A 65 -1.03 -9.32 0.04
N TYR A 66 0.27 -9.57 0.14
CA TYR A 66 1.17 -9.72 -1.00
C TYR A 66 1.25 -11.18 -1.46
N SER A 67 0.14 -11.93 -1.44
CA SER A 67 0.05 -13.27 -2.02
C SER A 67 0.50 -13.30 -3.49
N LEU A 68 0.10 -12.28 -4.25
CA LEU A 68 0.47 -12.09 -5.66
C LEU A 68 0.22 -13.35 -6.50
N HIS A 69 -0.88 -14.06 -6.22
CA HIS A 69 -1.24 -15.32 -6.85
C HIS A 69 -2.77 -15.46 -6.93
N PRO A 70 -3.35 -15.59 -8.13
CA PRO A 70 -4.81 -15.59 -8.31
C PRO A 70 -5.51 -16.73 -7.56
N ASP A 71 -4.88 -17.89 -7.41
CA ASP A 71 -5.50 -19.02 -6.68
C ASP A 71 -5.37 -18.92 -5.15
N ILE A 72 -4.39 -18.19 -4.63
CA ILE A 72 -4.15 -18.09 -3.18
C ILE A 72 -4.86 -16.88 -2.57
N THR A 73 -4.98 -15.77 -3.33
CA THR A 73 -5.66 -14.56 -2.85
C THR A 73 -7.08 -14.85 -2.35
N PRO A 74 -7.93 -15.63 -3.05
CA PRO A 74 -9.28 -15.95 -2.59
C PRO A 74 -9.30 -16.81 -1.33
N VAL A 75 -8.36 -17.77 -1.20
CA VAL A 75 -8.23 -18.59 0.01
C VAL A 75 -7.91 -17.71 1.22
N ILE A 76 -6.97 -16.77 1.07
CA ILE A 76 -6.65 -15.78 2.12
C ILE A 76 -7.85 -14.90 2.43
N ALA A 77 -8.60 -14.46 1.42
CA ALA A 77 -9.80 -13.65 1.61
C ALA A 77 -10.89 -14.39 2.39
N ARG A 78 -11.12 -15.68 2.09
CA ARG A 78 -12.03 -16.53 2.87
C ARG A 78 -11.57 -16.68 4.32
N LEU A 79 -10.29 -16.98 4.54
CA LEU A 79 -9.74 -17.10 5.90
C LEU A 79 -9.86 -15.80 6.70
N ALA A 80 -9.61 -14.65 6.06
CA ALA A 80 -9.78 -13.34 6.67
C ALA A 80 -11.25 -13.05 7.03
N GLY A 81 -12.18 -13.31 6.10
CA GLY A 81 -13.61 -13.16 6.34
C GLY A 81 -14.13 -14.07 7.46
N GLN A 82 -13.69 -15.33 7.49
CA GLN A 82 -14.01 -16.28 8.56
C GLN A 82 -13.48 -15.85 9.93
N ALA A 83 -12.33 -15.18 9.96
CA ALA A 83 -11.74 -14.64 11.19
C ALA A 83 -12.39 -13.32 11.64
N GLY A 84 -13.31 -12.75 10.88
CA GLY A 84 -13.99 -11.49 11.20
C GLY A 84 -13.13 -10.24 10.96
N VAL A 85 -12.12 -10.34 10.09
CA VAL A 85 -11.28 -9.20 9.68
C VAL A 85 -12.16 -8.18 8.94
N SER A 86 -12.04 -6.89 9.28
CA SER A 86 -12.90 -5.85 8.70
C SER A 86 -12.55 -5.55 7.25
N SER A 87 -11.25 -5.51 6.92
CA SER A 87 -10.80 -5.22 5.56
C SER A 87 -9.58 -6.01 5.09
N LEU A 88 -9.56 -6.32 3.79
CA LEU A 88 -8.47 -6.94 3.06
C LEU A 88 -8.03 -6.03 1.91
N ILE A 89 -6.77 -5.62 1.91
CA ILE A 89 -6.16 -4.88 0.80
C ILE A 89 -5.27 -5.84 0.02
N VAL A 90 -5.45 -5.89 -1.30
CA VAL A 90 -4.73 -6.75 -2.23
C VAL A 90 -3.91 -5.91 -3.21
N PRO A 91 -2.62 -5.66 -2.92
CA PRO A 91 -1.72 -4.96 -3.84
C PRO A 91 -1.39 -5.76 -5.10
N GLY A 92 -1.33 -5.08 -6.24
CA GLY A 92 -0.80 -5.63 -7.50
C GLY A 92 -1.83 -5.85 -8.61
N GLY A 93 -3.03 -5.30 -8.45
CA GLY A 93 -4.08 -5.25 -9.47
C GLY A 93 -4.80 -6.58 -9.74
N SER A 94 -5.82 -6.50 -10.60
CA SER A 94 -6.75 -7.60 -10.91
C SER A 94 -6.09 -8.86 -11.50
N SER A 95 -4.91 -8.73 -12.11
CA SER A 95 -4.16 -9.90 -12.62
C SER A 95 -3.76 -10.92 -11.54
N ARG A 96 -3.78 -10.54 -10.26
CA ARG A 96 -3.46 -11.39 -9.10
C ARG A 96 -4.65 -11.58 -8.16
N ALA A 97 -5.83 -11.11 -8.57
CA ALA A 97 -7.01 -10.97 -7.75
C ALA A 97 -8.26 -11.24 -8.61
N PRO A 98 -8.85 -12.45 -8.57
CA PRO A 98 -10.03 -12.78 -9.36
C PRO A 98 -11.25 -12.02 -8.80
N LEU A 99 -11.51 -10.83 -9.36
CA LEU A 99 -12.47 -9.86 -8.82
C LEU A 99 -13.85 -10.46 -8.55
N VAL A 100 -14.39 -11.25 -9.48
CA VAL A 100 -15.72 -11.87 -9.33
C VAL A 100 -15.78 -12.81 -8.12
N GLU A 101 -14.72 -13.56 -7.86
CA GLU A 101 -14.66 -14.46 -6.70
C GLU A 101 -14.50 -13.66 -5.41
N LEU A 102 -13.65 -12.63 -5.41
CA LEU A 102 -13.46 -11.74 -4.27
C LEU A 102 -14.75 -10.98 -3.91
N ASP A 103 -15.53 -10.53 -4.88
CA ASP A 103 -16.83 -9.87 -4.64
C ASP A 103 -17.83 -10.83 -3.97
N ARG A 104 -17.82 -12.11 -4.36
CA ARG A 104 -18.64 -13.15 -3.71
C ARG A 104 -18.20 -13.38 -2.28
N ILE A 105 -16.89 -13.47 -2.03
CA ILE A 105 -16.33 -13.64 -0.67
C ILE A 105 -16.66 -12.43 0.19
N SER A 106 -16.49 -11.21 -0.33
CA SER A 106 -16.87 -9.97 0.35
C SER A 106 -18.34 -10.00 0.79
N SER A 107 -19.24 -10.38 -0.13
CA SER A 107 -20.67 -10.49 0.16
C SER A 107 -21.02 -11.60 1.16
N GLU A 108 -20.33 -12.74 1.10
CA GLU A 108 -20.58 -13.92 1.94
C GLU A 108 -20.12 -13.69 3.39
N TYR A 109 -18.96 -13.07 3.59
CA TYR A 109 -18.35 -12.91 4.92
C TYR A 109 -18.49 -11.50 5.49
N GLY A 110 -18.99 -10.52 4.72
CA GLY A 110 -19.08 -9.13 5.14
C GLY A 110 -17.73 -8.43 5.29
N ILE A 111 -16.67 -8.96 4.66
CA ILE A 111 -15.33 -8.37 4.66
C ILE A 111 -15.20 -7.35 3.52
N TYR A 112 -14.68 -6.17 3.82
CA TYR A 112 -14.35 -5.20 2.79
C TYR A 112 -13.09 -5.61 2.03
N ILE A 113 -13.14 -5.72 0.69
CA ILE A 113 -11.97 -6.10 -0.12
C ILE A 113 -11.62 -4.98 -1.10
N GLU A 114 -10.40 -4.45 -0.99
CA GLU A 114 -9.85 -3.46 -1.92
C GLU A 114 -8.74 -4.11 -2.75
N VAL A 115 -8.83 -4.00 -4.08
CA VAL A 115 -7.81 -4.48 -5.00
C VAL A 115 -7.12 -3.28 -5.64
N ASP A 116 -5.91 -2.98 -5.15
CA ASP A 116 -5.14 -1.82 -5.60
C ASP A 116 -4.18 -2.20 -6.74
N GLU A 117 -4.25 -1.47 -7.84
CA GLU A 117 -3.18 -1.50 -8.86
C GLU A 117 -1.95 -0.71 -8.39
N VAL A 118 -2.17 0.44 -7.76
CA VAL A 118 -1.14 1.32 -7.21
C VAL A 118 -1.55 1.71 -5.79
N CYS A 119 -0.92 1.17 -4.76
CA CYS A 119 -1.37 1.41 -3.37
C CYS A 119 -1.39 2.88 -2.92
N CYS A 120 -0.73 3.79 -3.65
CA CYS A 120 -0.80 5.23 -3.40
C CYS A 120 -2.12 5.86 -3.87
N THR A 121 -2.99 5.12 -4.56
CA THR A 121 -4.34 5.57 -4.97
C THR A 121 -5.39 5.27 -3.91
N LEU A 122 -5.04 4.51 -2.86
CA LEU A 122 -5.96 4.13 -1.81
C LEU A 122 -6.58 5.38 -1.17
N ALA A 123 -7.86 5.56 -1.43
CA ALA A 123 -8.69 6.58 -0.82
C ALA A 123 -9.08 6.14 0.59
N GLU A 124 -9.39 7.12 1.44
CA GLU A 124 -9.89 6.83 2.77
C GLU A 124 -11.34 6.35 2.69
N LYS A 125 -11.59 5.19 3.30
CA LYS A 125 -12.91 4.57 3.46
C LYS A 125 -13.03 4.13 4.91
N GLU A 126 -14.24 4.02 5.43
CA GLU A 126 -14.47 3.68 6.84
C GLU A 126 -13.81 2.34 7.21
N GLU A 127 -13.91 1.37 6.32
CA GLU A 127 -13.42 0.00 6.49
C GLU A 127 -11.88 -0.10 6.45
N THR A 128 -11.21 0.87 5.84
CA THR A 128 -9.75 0.95 5.78
C THR A 128 -9.20 2.10 6.63
N ALA A 129 -10.04 2.91 7.27
CA ALA A 129 -9.71 4.21 7.87
C ALA A 129 -8.47 4.18 8.76
N PRO A 130 -8.29 3.23 9.70
CA PRO A 130 -7.07 3.19 10.48
C PRO A 130 -5.81 3.12 9.62
N TYR A 131 -5.75 2.18 8.66
CA TYR A 131 -4.62 2.07 7.75
C TYR A 131 -4.54 3.25 6.77
N SER A 132 -5.68 3.64 6.17
CA SER A 132 -5.72 4.68 5.15
C SER A 132 -5.53 6.10 5.69
N SER A 133 -5.62 6.31 7.00
CA SER A 133 -5.27 7.58 7.64
C SER A 133 -3.76 7.88 7.59
N VAL A 134 -2.93 6.83 7.49
CA VAL A 134 -1.46 6.94 7.43
C VAL A 134 -0.91 6.57 6.05
N PHE A 135 -1.57 5.64 5.35
CA PHE A 135 -1.09 5.10 4.07
C PHE A 135 -2.09 5.31 2.93
N GLY A 136 -1.60 5.64 1.73
CA GLY A 136 -2.45 5.79 0.54
C GLY A 136 -2.14 7.05 -0.24
N LEU A 137 -3.18 7.80 -0.61
CA LEU A 137 -3.05 9.11 -1.26
C LEU A 137 -2.08 10.02 -0.49
N PRO A 138 -0.99 10.53 -1.11
CA PRO A 138 0.05 11.22 -0.40
C PRO A 138 -0.39 12.62 0.05
N GLU A 139 -0.11 12.93 1.31
CA GLU A 139 -0.37 14.23 1.94
C GLU A 139 0.80 14.64 2.82
N PHE A 140 1.27 15.87 2.65
CA PHE A 140 2.43 16.38 3.37
C PHE A 140 2.42 17.91 3.44
N GLU A 141 3.03 18.44 4.51
CA GLU A 141 3.26 19.87 4.71
C GLU A 141 4.66 20.23 4.22
N VAL A 142 4.81 21.40 3.60
CA VAL A 142 6.07 21.88 3.05
C VAL A 142 6.47 23.19 3.72
N SER A 143 7.74 23.31 4.09
CA SER A 143 8.35 24.58 4.50
C SER A 143 9.37 25.04 3.46
N THR A 144 9.53 26.36 3.33
CA THR A 144 10.52 26.93 2.41
C THR A 144 11.41 27.95 3.09
N LYS A 145 12.62 28.14 2.55
CA LYS A 145 13.56 29.18 2.97
C LYS A 145 14.29 29.70 1.74
N SER A 146 14.22 31.02 1.53
CA SER A 146 14.92 31.70 0.42
C SER A 146 14.62 31.11 -0.97
N GLY A 147 13.39 30.66 -1.22
CA GLY A 147 12.97 30.06 -2.50
C GLY A 147 13.28 28.57 -2.67
N TYR A 148 13.76 27.90 -1.62
CA TYR A 148 14.07 26.47 -1.61
C TYR A 148 13.24 25.71 -0.58
N ILE A 149 12.96 24.44 -0.85
CA ILE A 149 12.34 23.52 0.12
C ILE A 149 13.29 23.35 1.31
N SER A 150 12.82 23.65 2.52
CA SER A 150 13.59 23.52 3.76
C SER A 150 13.13 22.36 4.65
N ASP A 151 11.87 21.94 4.54
CA ASP A 151 11.32 20.77 5.23
C ASP A 151 10.11 20.20 4.46
N VAL A 152 9.89 18.89 4.57
CA VAL A 152 8.69 18.21 4.04
C VAL A 152 8.22 17.20 5.08
N ARG A 153 7.13 17.52 5.78
CA ARG A 153 6.54 16.67 6.81
C ARG A 153 5.42 15.82 6.23
N VAL A 154 5.65 14.51 6.12
CA VAL A 154 4.65 13.57 5.61
C VAL A 154 3.58 13.30 6.66
N ARG A 155 2.31 13.50 6.28
CA ARG A 155 1.13 13.16 7.08
C ARG A 155 0.58 11.80 6.68
N LYS A 156 0.47 11.58 5.36
CA LYS A 156 0.02 10.33 4.75
C LYS A 156 0.92 9.98 3.58
N GLY A 157 1.36 8.73 3.49
CA GLY A 157 2.38 8.31 2.54
C GLY A 157 2.09 7.01 1.81
N ALA A 158 2.84 6.78 0.74
CA ALA A 158 2.83 5.54 0.00
C ALA A 158 3.30 4.39 0.90
N PRO A 159 2.55 3.27 0.99
CA PRO A 159 2.89 2.14 1.87
C PRO A 159 4.23 1.46 1.57
N CYS A 160 4.80 1.73 0.39
CA CYS A 160 6.13 1.25 0.03
C CYS A 160 7.27 2.15 0.54
N GLY A 161 6.99 3.24 1.26
CA GLY A 161 8.00 4.15 1.80
C GLY A 161 8.44 5.27 0.83
N SER A 162 7.93 5.30 -0.41
CA SER A 162 8.42 6.22 -1.44
C SER A 162 8.17 7.68 -1.13
N THR A 163 7.06 8.02 -0.44
CA THR A 163 6.73 9.41 -0.09
C THR A 163 7.73 10.00 0.89
N TRP A 164 8.10 9.26 1.94
CA TRP A 164 9.12 9.71 2.90
C TRP A 164 10.50 9.83 2.24
N LYS A 165 10.88 8.88 1.37
CA LYS A 165 12.15 8.97 0.63
C LYS A 165 12.18 10.09 -0.41
N MET A 166 11.03 10.43 -0.98
CA MET A 166 10.89 11.61 -1.83
C MET A 166 11.03 12.89 -0.98
N ALA A 167 10.35 12.98 0.17
CA ALA A 167 10.40 14.11 1.09
C ALA A 167 11.85 14.43 1.52
N GLU A 168 12.61 13.43 1.96
CA GLU A 168 14.05 13.57 2.31
C GLU A 168 14.87 14.19 1.17
N LYS A 169 14.62 13.77 -0.08
CA LYS A 169 15.40 14.17 -1.26
C LYS A 169 14.96 15.49 -1.89
N LEU A 170 13.84 16.05 -1.45
CA LEU A 170 13.32 17.32 -1.94
C LEU A 170 13.95 18.52 -1.22
N ILE A 171 14.51 18.33 -0.02
CA ILE A 171 15.22 19.38 0.71
C ILE A 171 16.31 20.00 -0.19
N GLY A 172 16.35 21.34 -0.25
CA GLY A 172 17.28 22.09 -1.10
C GLY A 172 16.88 22.18 -2.58
N THR A 173 15.71 21.66 -2.97
CA THR A 173 15.14 21.89 -4.31
C THR A 173 14.50 23.27 -4.38
N LYS A 174 14.59 23.97 -5.52
CA LYS A 174 13.82 25.19 -5.74
C LYS A 174 12.32 24.89 -5.69
N VAL A 175 11.53 25.83 -5.18
CA VAL A 175 10.07 25.69 -5.11
C VAL A 175 9.45 25.40 -6.47
N GLU A 176 9.91 26.08 -7.53
CA GLU A 176 9.40 25.91 -8.91
C GLU A 176 9.64 24.51 -9.48
N ASP A 177 10.72 23.85 -9.09
CA ASP A 177 11.10 22.52 -9.59
C ASP A 177 10.55 21.37 -8.71
N ALA A 178 10.09 21.69 -7.50
CA ALA A 178 9.73 20.69 -6.49
C ALA A 178 8.62 19.73 -6.96
N PRO A 179 7.53 20.16 -7.63
CA PRO A 179 6.53 19.23 -8.15
C PRO A 179 7.08 18.23 -9.17
N ALA A 180 7.83 18.71 -10.16
CA ALA A 180 8.40 17.84 -11.19
C ALA A 180 9.42 16.86 -10.59
N LYS A 181 10.27 17.35 -9.68
CA LYS A 181 11.25 16.51 -8.97
C LYS A 181 10.58 15.48 -8.07
N ALA A 182 9.47 15.82 -7.40
CA ALA A 182 8.69 14.89 -6.60
C ALA A 182 8.23 13.68 -7.45
N GLY A 183 7.58 13.94 -8.59
CA GLY A 183 7.17 12.88 -9.52
C GLY A 183 8.35 12.04 -10.03
N LEU A 184 9.48 12.66 -10.37
CA LEU A 184 10.69 11.95 -10.82
C LEU A 184 11.25 11.02 -9.74
N LEU A 185 11.35 11.49 -8.51
CA LEU A 185 11.88 10.71 -7.38
C LEU A 185 11.04 9.46 -7.11
N ILE A 186 9.71 9.56 -7.27
CA ILE A 186 8.81 8.41 -7.16
C ILE A 186 9.05 7.39 -8.26
N GLN A 187 9.25 7.83 -9.51
CA GLN A 187 9.57 6.93 -10.62
C GLN A 187 10.90 6.19 -10.43
N GLN A 188 11.89 6.87 -9.83
CA GLN A 188 13.20 6.31 -9.52
C GLN A 188 13.19 5.36 -8.31
N TYR A 189 12.19 5.48 -7.44
CA TYR A 189 12.04 4.59 -6.29
C TYR A 189 11.79 3.14 -6.73
N PRO A 190 12.31 2.11 -6.04
CA PRO A 190 12.09 0.70 -6.39
C PRO A 190 10.68 0.20 -6.04
N CYS A 191 9.64 0.97 -6.39
CA CYS A 191 8.23 0.66 -6.24
C CYS A 191 7.83 -0.61 -7.02
N ARG A 192 6.76 -1.28 -6.59
CA ARG A 192 6.18 -2.44 -7.28
C ARG A 192 5.29 -2.05 -8.46
N ALA A 193 4.74 -0.83 -8.46
CA ALA A 193 3.82 -0.37 -9.49
C ALA A 193 4.35 -0.70 -10.89
N VAL A 194 3.45 -1.16 -11.77
CA VAL A 194 3.78 -1.56 -13.13
C VAL A 194 4.49 -0.41 -13.84
N ARG A 195 5.53 -0.75 -14.61
CA ARG A 195 6.31 0.20 -15.42
C ARG A 195 5.96 -0.03 -16.89
N GLY A 196 5.85 1.04 -17.65
CA GLY A 196 5.40 1.00 -19.04
C GLY A 196 5.15 2.42 -19.54
N GLN A 197 4.37 2.58 -20.62
CA GLN A 197 4.03 3.92 -21.13
C GLN A 197 2.77 4.52 -20.49
N LEU A 198 1.92 3.70 -19.87
CA LEU A 198 0.62 4.11 -19.33
C LEU A 198 0.39 3.49 -17.95
N GLY A 199 -0.18 4.27 -17.04
CA GLY A 199 -0.58 3.85 -15.71
C GLY A 199 0.55 3.51 -14.74
N GLY A 200 0.18 2.95 -13.60
CA GLY A 200 1.11 2.33 -12.66
C GLY A 200 2.07 3.34 -12.02
N ILE A 201 3.38 3.22 -12.33
CA ILE A 201 4.39 4.11 -11.78
C ILE A 201 4.17 5.59 -12.17
N HIS A 202 3.58 5.83 -13.35
CA HIS A 202 3.27 7.18 -13.81
C HIS A 202 2.11 7.80 -13.03
N ASP A 203 1.09 7.02 -12.68
CA ASP A 203 0.00 7.48 -11.81
C ASP A 203 0.54 7.82 -10.43
N SER A 204 1.39 6.95 -9.87
CA SER A 204 2.05 7.22 -8.59
C SER A 204 2.87 8.51 -8.64
N ALA A 205 3.58 8.77 -9.74
CA ALA A 205 4.37 9.98 -9.92
C ALA A 205 3.49 11.23 -9.99
N GLU A 206 2.42 11.19 -10.78
CA GLU A 206 1.48 12.30 -10.95
C GLU A 206 0.75 12.62 -9.64
N LEU A 207 0.35 11.61 -8.86
CA LEU A 207 -0.24 11.79 -7.54
C LEU A 207 0.67 12.58 -6.59
N HIS A 208 1.95 12.25 -6.56
CA HIS A 208 2.92 12.92 -5.70
C HIS A 208 3.29 14.32 -6.19
N LYS A 209 3.37 14.51 -7.51
CA LYS A 209 3.52 15.84 -8.11
C LYS A 209 2.35 16.73 -7.71
N LYS A 210 1.11 16.27 -7.90
CA LYS A 210 -0.10 17.01 -7.50
C LYS A 210 -0.16 17.27 -5.99
N ALA A 211 0.27 16.32 -5.17
CA ALA A 211 0.36 16.52 -3.71
C ALA A 211 1.35 17.63 -3.37
N MET A 212 2.49 17.73 -4.07
CA MET A 212 3.43 18.83 -3.91
C MET A 212 2.85 20.17 -4.35
N GLU A 213 2.17 20.22 -5.50
CA GLU A 213 1.48 21.43 -5.96
C GLU A 213 0.48 21.94 -4.92
N ARG A 214 -0.37 21.05 -4.40
CA ARG A 214 -1.33 21.39 -3.33
C ARG A 214 -0.64 21.91 -2.08
N ALA A 215 0.41 21.23 -1.61
CA ALA A 215 1.13 21.63 -0.41
C ALA A 215 1.77 23.02 -0.54
N LEU A 216 2.28 23.37 -1.73
CA LEU A 216 2.85 24.69 -2.01
C LEU A 216 1.78 25.78 -2.10
N ILE A 217 0.61 25.48 -2.67
CA ILE A 217 -0.54 26.42 -2.70
C ILE A 217 -0.98 26.74 -1.28
N THR A 218 -1.22 25.72 -0.46
CA THR A 218 -1.63 25.91 0.95
C THR A 218 -0.59 26.66 1.78
N LEU A 219 0.70 26.54 1.44
CA LEU A 219 1.76 27.34 2.06
C LEU A 219 1.65 28.82 1.70
N SER A 220 1.28 29.15 0.45
CA SER A 220 1.15 30.55 -0.02
C SER A 220 -0.07 31.28 0.53
N GLU A 221 -1.07 30.52 1.00
CA GLU A 221 -2.30 31.04 1.60
C GLU A 221 -2.18 31.30 3.11
N LYS A 222 -1.06 30.89 3.73
CA LYS A 222 -0.74 31.11 5.16
C LYS A 222 0.16 32.33 5.34
#